data_AF-A0A6N9UAP1-F1
#
_entry.id   AF-A0A6N9UAP1-F1
#
_cell.length_a   1.000
_cell.length_b   1.000
_cell.length_c   1.000
_cell.angle_alpha   90.00
_cell.angle_beta   90.00
_cell.angle_gamma   90.00
#
_symmetry.space_group_name_H-M   'P 1'
#
loop_
_entity.id
_entity.type
_entity.pdbx_description
1 polymer ?
#
loop_
_entity_poly.entity_id
_entity_poly.type
_entity_poly.pdbx_seq_one_letter_code
_entity_poly.pdbx_strand_id
1 'polypeptide(L)'
;MYEASAQHQQPAVPVLGEQRLDEFLGAVPGQGHWRYRPRGLGMVWRSKAFRAGAVVTLLALCGLVILALVREQTGTEGFLVGLGLAVLPVPLLTAAFRWLDRVDPGPWRNLLFAFAWGACAAALVAIVANTFATRWIATATADAASADTLGATVIAPVVEESAKAAAVLLIFLFRGREFGSLVHGVVVAGFTATGFAFTENILYLGNAFGEDQQLGTTGLASATAGTFFVRAVMSPFAHPLFTVLTGIGFGLAALGGRRHRVRRVLLPLLGLVLAMGMHAAWNGASALGGLGFYAVYGAFMVPCFVLVTWLAIWSRQRELRTLAAELPVYAAAGWLTPAEPLALASMRARSTARDVARRWNGRPDPARGAWAARAVAEYESFATSLAVLRRRARHGGTEGDFAARERELLHHLWQRRDVAGPALTYAAQVTGRIRRPGPPAPPPVPPHLPRQ
;
A
#
# COMPACT_ATOMS: atom_id res chain seq x y z
N MET A 1 -12.00 85.63 -22.93
CA MET A 1 -10.62 85.95 -23.35
C MET A 1 -9.80 86.10 -22.08
N TYR A 2 -9.06 85.05 -21.69
CA TYR A 2 -7.80 85.06 -20.93
C TYR A 2 -7.47 83.61 -20.55
N GLU A 3 -6.43 83.06 -21.18
CA GLU A 3 -5.73 81.86 -20.72
C GLU A 3 -4.92 82.21 -19.47
N ALA A 4 -5.00 81.37 -18.45
CA ALA A 4 -4.03 81.31 -17.36
C ALA A 4 -3.80 79.84 -16.99
N SER A 5 -2.55 79.43 -17.11
CA SER A 5 -1.99 78.12 -16.83
C SER A 5 -2.09 77.76 -15.34
N ALA A 6 -2.69 76.60 -15.03
CA ALA A 6 -2.64 75.99 -13.70
C ALA A 6 -1.89 74.65 -13.76
N GLN A 7 -0.71 74.61 -13.14
CA GLN A 7 0.12 73.43 -12.94
C GLN A 7 -0.64 72.34 -12.16
N HIS A 8 -0.59 71.10 -12.65
CA HIS A 8 -0.99 69.92 -11.87
C HIS A 8 0.03 69.67 -10.75
N GLN A 9 -0.32 69.97 -9.50
CA GLN A 9 0.40 69.50 -8.32
C GLN A 9 0.15 68.00 -8.12
N GLN A 10 1.21 67.19 -8.17
CA GLN A 10 1.17 65.80 -7.70
C GLN A 10 1.03 65.79 -6.15
N PRO A 11 0.19 64.92 -5.56
CA PRO A 11 0.11 64.78 -4.11
C PRO A 11 1.39 64.12 -3.55
N ALA A 12 1.87 64.66 -2.43
CA ALA A 12 3.08 64.20 -1.75
C ALA A 12 2.95 62.75 -1.26
N VAL A 13 3.95 61.93 -1.59
CA VAL A 13 4.13 60.58 -1.03
C VAL A 13 4.70 60.73 0.39
N PRO A 14 4.07 60.19 1.45
CA PRO A 14 4.64 60.24 2.78
C PRO A 14 5.86 59.30 2.86
N VAL A 15 7.03 59.88 3.14
CA VAL A 15 8.24 59.14 3.49
C VAL A 15 8.04 58.51 4.87
N LEU A 16 7.79 57.20 4.92
CA LEU A 16 7.85 56.41 6.14
C LEU A 16 9.32 56.27 6.55
N GLY A 17 9.75 57.09 7.50
CA GLY A 17 11.12 57.14 8.00
C GLY A 17 11.59 55.85 8.68
N GLU A 18 12.88 55.57 8.54
CA GLU A 18 13.62 54.42 9.08
C GLU A 18 13.48 54.22 10.60
N GLN A 19 13.00 55.21 11.35
CA GLN A 19 12.88 55.14 12.82
C GLN A 19 11.85 54.13 13.36
N ARG A 20 10.91 53.63 12.54
CA ARG A 20 9.91 52.64 13.00
C ARG A 20 10.42 51.18 12.90
N LEU A 21 11.54 50.93 12.22
CA LEU A 21 12.10 49.58 12.08
C LEU A 21 12.87 49.16 13.33
N ASP A 22 13.59 50.08 13.96
CA ASP A 22 14.35 49.80 15.20
C ASP A 22 13.43 49.53 16.40
N GLU A 23 12.25 50.19 16.44
CA GLU A 23 11.25 49.98 17.47
C GLU A 23 10.58 48.59 17.37
N PHE A 24 10.44 48.06 16.14
CA PHE A 24 9.91 46.72 15.90
C PHE A 24 10.95 45.62 16.18
N LEU A 25 12.24 45.91 15.95
CA LEU A 25 13.35 45.00 16.26
C LEU A 25 13.71 44.97 17.75
N GLY A 26 13.37 46.02 18.51
CA GLY A 26 13.55 46.09 19.97
C GLY A 26 12.53 45.31 20.81
N ALA A 27 11.43 44.82 20.21
CA ALA A 27 10.38 44.08 20.91
C ALA A 27 10.56 42.55 20.93
N VAL A 28 11.79 42.06 20.68
CA VAL A 28 12.13 40.63 20.81
C VAL A 28 12.67 40.39 22.24
N PRO A 29 11.98 39.61 23.10
CA PRO A 29 12.51 39.30 24.41
C PRO A 29 13.85 38.56 24.31
N GLY A 30 14.80 39.00 25.14
CA GLY A 30 16.21 38.61 25.10
C GLY A 30 16.47 37.10 25.18
N GLN A 31 17.54 36.69 24.51
CA GLN A 31 18.03 35.32 24.43
C GLN A 31 18.55 34.79 25.78
N GLY A 32 17.64 34.41 26.66
CA GLY A 32 17.94 33.62 27.86
C GLY A 32 16.87 32.55 28.02
N HIS A 33 17.28 31.29 28.23
CA HIS A 33 16.46 30.09 28.49
C HIS A 33 16.14 29.13 27.32
N TRP A 34 16.79 29.25 26.16
CA TRP A 34 16.89 28.09 25.26
C TRP A 34 17.85 27.05 25.86
N ARG A 35 17.33 26.15 26.71
CA ARG A 35 18.00 24.88 27.03
C ARG A 35 17.93 23.96 25.80
N TYR A 36 18.66 24.31 24.75
CA TYR A 36 19.02 23.38 23.69
C TYR A 36 20.53 23.15 23.75
N ARG A 37 20.95 22.10 24.47
CA ARG A 37 22.33 21.59 24.37
C ARG A 37 22.48 20.95 22.98
N PRO A 38 23.37 21.44 22.09
CA PRO A 38 23.74 20.66 20.93
C PRO A 38 24.67 19.53 21.39
N ARG A 39 24.16 18.30 21.49
CA ARG A 39 25.02 17.11 21.60
C ARG A 39 25.54 16.77 20.20
N GLY A 40 26.82 17.05 19.97
CA GLY A 40 27.52 16.97 18.68
C GLY A 40 27.82 15.56 18.16
N LEU A 41 26.80 14.69 18.00
CA LEU A 41 26.95 13.34 17.41
C LEU A 41 25.80 12.94 16.46
N GLY A 42 25.01 13.90 15.95
CA GLY A 42 23.72 13.60 15.30
C GLY A 42 23.43 14.25 13.93
N MET A 43 24.43 14.78 13.21
CA MET A 43 24.17 15.50 11.95
C MET A 43 23.97 14.57 10.75
N VAL A 44 24.72 13.45 10.69
CA VAL A 44 24.68 12.50 9.56
C VAL A 44 23.36 11.71 9.51
N TRP A 45 22.80 11.38 10.68
CA TRP A 45 21.54 10.62 10.82
C TRP A 45 20.27 11.42 10.53
N ARG A 46 20.37 12.73 10.25
CA ARG A 46 19.21 13.58 9.92
C ARG A 46 18.91 13.63 8.42
N SER A 47 19.87 13.25 7.57
CA SER A 47 19.63 13.27 6.13
C SER A 47 18.75 12.08 5.71
N LYS A 48 17.68 12.36 4.96
CA LYS A 48 16.79 11.32 4.40
C LYS A 48 17.56 10.38 3.46
N ALA A 49 18.59 10.90 2.80
CA ALA A 49 19.47 10.16 1.91
C ALA A 49 20.32 9.13 2.68
N PHE A 50 20.92 9.49 3.81
CA PHE A 50 21.72 8.57 4.61
C PHE A 50 20.89 7.42 5.18
N ARG A 51 19.68 7.72 5.69
CA ARG A 51 18.77 6.66 6.19
C ARG A 51 18.34 5.70 5.08
N ALA A 52 18.01 6.24 3.91
CA ALA A 52 17.66 5.42 2.76
C ALA A 52 18.85 4.56 2.31
N GLY A 53 20.05 5.15 2.24
CA GLY A 53 21.29 4.45 1.93
C GLY A 53 21.56 3.32 2.91
N ALA A 54 21.51 3.58 4.22
CA ALA A 54 21.73 2.57 5.25
C ALA A 54 20.75 1.39 5.15
N VAL A 55 19.46 1.66 4.94
CA VAL A 55 18.45 0.60 4.75
C VAL A 55 18.72 -0.21 3.48
N VAL A 56 19.05 0.46 2.36
CA VAL A 56 19.38 -0.23 1.10
C VAL A 56 20.62 -1.10 1.25
N THR A 57 21.69 -0.58 1.86
CA THR A 57 22.92 -1.33 2.11
C THR A 57 22.67 -2.54 3.01
N LEU A 58 21.89 -2.37 4.08
CA LEU A 58 21.53 -3.47 4.97
C LEU A 58 20.74 -4.56 4.22
N LEU A 59 19.71 -4.19 3.46
CA LEU A 59 18.91 -5.14 2.69
C LEU A 59 19.71 -5.82 1.58
N ALA A 60 20.64 -5.09 0.95
CA ALA A 60 21.55 -5.65 -0.05
C ALA A 60 22.50 -6.67 0.59
N LEU A 61 23.07 -6.36 1.76
CA LEU A 61 23.92 -7.30 2.50
C LEU A 61 23.13 -8.55 2.91
N CYS A 62 21.93 -8.37 3.49
CA CYS A 62 21.06 -9.50 3.80
C CYS A 62 20.73 -10.33 2.55
N GLY A 63 20.48 -9.67 1.42
CA GLY A 63 20.23 -10.28 0.12
C GLY A 63 21.40 -11.12 -0.39
N LEU A 64 22.62 -10.59 -0.31
CA LEU A 64 23.83 -11.31 -0.70
C LEU A 64 24.05 -12.54 0.18
N VAL A 65 23.90 -12.40 1.50
CA VAL A 65 24.06 -13.51 2.45
C VAL A 65 23.00 -14.58 2.21
N ILE A 66 21.72 -14.22 2.07
CA ILE A 66 20.67 -15.23 1.87
C ILE A 66 20.82 -15.96 0.54
N LEU A 67 21.18 -15.26 -0.54
CA LEU A 67 21.43 -15.90 -1.83
C LEU A 67 22.65 -16.84 -1.77
N ALA A 68 23.70 -16.46 -1.04
CA ALA A 68 24.85 -17.33 -0.83
C ALA A 68 24.47 -18.60 -0.04
N LEU A 69 23.70 -18.46 1.04
CA LEU A 69 23.22 -19.59 1.84
C LEU A 69 22.31 -20.52 1.04
N VAL A 70 21.36 -19.97 0.27
CA VAL A 70 20.48 -20.79 -0.58
C VAL A 70 21.30 -21.52 -1.64
N ARG A 71 22.24 -20.84 -2.30
CA ARG A 71 23.13 -21.48 -3.28
C ARG A 71 23.97 -22.59 -2.67
N GLU A 72 24.46 -22.41 -1.45
CA GLU A 72 25.23 -23.43 -0.73
C GLU A 72 24.36 -24.68 -0.45
N GLN A 73 23.09 -24.49 -0.08
CA GLN A 73 22.16 -25.58 0.21
C GLN A 73 21.66 -26.31 -1.04
N THR A 74 21.33 -25.59 -2.12
CA THR A 74 20.73 -26.18 -3.33
C THR A 74 21.74 -26.59 -4.40
N GLY A 75 23.01 -26.22 -4.23
CA GLY A 75 23.98 -26.21 -5.32
C GLY A 75 23.71 -25.12 -6.37
N THR A 76 24.64 -24.94 -7.32
CA THR A 76 24.55 -23.85 -8.31
C THR A 76 23.45 -24.08 -9.35
N GLU A 77 23.29 -25.30 -9.85
CA GLU A 77 22.23 -25.62 -10.83
C GLU A 77 20.84 -25.52 -10.20
N GLY A 78 20.64 -26.16 -9.05
CA GLY A 78 19.38 -26.07 -8.29
C GLY A 78 19.02 -24.63 -7.94
N PHE A 79 20.00 -23.81 -7.55
CA PHE A 79 19.80 -22.39 -7.29
C PHE A 79 19.27 -21.64 -8.54
N LEU A 80 19.86 -21.87 -9.71
CA LEU A 80 19.45 -21.19 -10.95
C LEU A 80 18.07 -21.62 -11.42
N VAL A 81 17.76 -22.93 -11.35
CA VAL A 81 16.43 -23.47 -11.67
C VAL A 81 15.38 -22.94 -10.70
N GLY A 82 15.67 -23.02 -9.39
CA GLY A 82 14.80 -22.50 -8.34
C GLY A 82 14.55 -21.00 -8.50
N LEU A 83 15.59 -20.21 -8.81
CA LEU A 83 15.47 -18.79 -9.10
C LEU A 83 14.56 -18.52 -10.30
N GLY A 84 14.76 -19.21 -11.42
CA GLY A 84 13.95 -19.04 -12.62
C GLY A 84 12.46 -19.34 -12.37
N LEU A 85 12.17 -20.44 -11.69
CA LEU A 85 10.80 -20.85 -11.38
C LEU A 85 10.14 -19.97 -10.31
N ALA A 86 10.87 -19.54 -9.29
CA ALA A 86 10.36 -18.70 -8.20
C ALA A 86 9.95 -17.30 -8.67
N VAL A 87 10.48 -16.79 -9.79
CA VAL A 87 10.08 -15.51 -10.37
C VAL A 87 8.63 -15.55 -10.88
N LEU A 88 8.15 -16.70 -11.37
CA LEU A 88 6.86 -16.78 -12.10
C LEU A 88 5.64 -16.30 -11.30
N PRO A 89 5.46 -16.64 -10.00
CA PRO A 89 4.31 -16.16 -9.22
C PRO A 89 4.39 -14.68 -8.85
N VAL A 90 5.59 -14.07 -8.82
CA VAL A 90 5.79 -12.72 -8.28
C VAL A 90 5.00 -11.65 -9.05
N PRO A 91 5.02 -11.58 -10.39
CA PRO A 91 4.20 -10.63 -11.15
C PRO A 91 2.70 -10.78 -10.87
N LEU A 92 2.20 -12.02 -10.75
CA LEU A 92 0.79 -12.29 -10.47
C LEU A 92 0.38 -11.75 -9.09
N LEU A 93 1.15 -12.10 -8.06
CA LEU A 93 0.89 -11.69 -6.68
C LEU A 93 0.99 -10.17 -6.52
N THR A 94 2.05 -9.57 -7.05
CA THR A 94 2.23 -8.11 -7.00
C THR A 94 1.14 -7.37 -7.77
N ALA A 95 0.68 -7.89 -8.91
CA ALA A 95 -0.44 -7.33 -9.65
C ALA A 95 -1.77 -7.43 -8.88
N ALA A 96 -2.03 -8.56 -8.21
CA ALA A 96 -3.23 -8.75 -7.39
C ALA A 96 -3.31 -7.74 -6.23
N PHE A 97 -2.22 -7.59 -5.47
CA PHE A 97 -2.16 -6.59 -4.40
C PHE A 97 -2.20 -5.15 -4.92
N ARG A 98 -1.59 -4.85 -6.06
CA ARG A 98 -1.72 -3.53 -6.70
C ARG A 98 -3.12 -3.23 -7.19
N TRP A 99 -3.83 -4.23 -7.67
CA TRP A 99 -5.22 -4.08 -8.06
C TRP A 99 -6.12 -3.75 -6.87
N LEU A 100 -5.82 -4.34 -5.71
CA LEU A 100 -6.53 -4.07 -4.47
C LEU A 100 -6.30 -2.62 -4.00
N ASP A 101 -5.05 -2.14 -4.06
CA ASP A 101 -4.63 -0.78 -3.63
C ASP A 101 -5.05 0.36 -4.58
N ARG A 102 -5.78 0.05 -5.65
CA ARG A 102 -5.97 0.98 -6.78
C ARG A 102 -6.82 2.22 -6.45
N VAL A 103 -7.53 2.23 -5.32
CA VAL A 103 -8.39 3.35 -4.88
C VAL A 103 -7.57 4.51 -4.33
N ASP A 104 -6.50 4.24 -3.58
CA ASP A 104 -5.60 5.27 -3.06
C ASP A 104 -4.19 4.66 -2.98
N PRO A 105 -3.49 4.53 -4.11
CA PRO A 105 -2.26 3.76 -4.16
C PRO A 105 -1.19 4.34 -3.25
N GLY A 106 -0.63 3.49 -2.38
CA GLY A 106 0.47 3.85 -1.50
C GLY A 106 1.77 4.14 -2.28
N PRO A 107 2.75 4.81 -1.64
CA PRO A 107 4.00 5.11 -2.31
C PRO A 107 4.79 3.83 -2.61
N TRP A 108 5.19 3.67 -3.87
CA TRP A 108 5.93 2.50 -4.36
C TRP A 108 7.18 2.19 -3.53
N ARG A 109 7.85 3.20 -2.99
CA ARG A 109 9.06 3.02 -2.17
C ARG A 109 8.82 2.13 -0.96
N ASN A 110 7.66 2.24 -0.31
CA ASN A 110 7.33 1.39 0.84
C ASN A 110 7.07 -0.04 0.43
N LEU A 111 6.51 -0.23 -0.76
CA LEU A 111 6.14 -1.53 -1.24
C LEU A 111 7.36 -2.29 -1.78
N LEU A 112 8.30 -1.56 -2.39
CA LEU A 112 9.63 -2.09 -2.71
C LEU A 112 10.40 -2.44 -1.44
N PHE A 113 10.37 -1.58 -0.42
CA PHE A 113 10.95 -1.89 0.89
C PHE A 113 10.30 -3.14 1.50
N ALA A 114 8.97 -3.24 1.50
CA ALA A 114 8.22 -4.36 2.06
C ALA A 114 8.62 -5.67 1.37
N PHE A 115 8.65 -5.69 0.03
CA PHE A 115 9.09 -6.84 -0.76
C PHE A 115 10.56 -7.20 -0.48
N ALA A 116 11.46 -6.23 -0.55
CA ALA A 116 12.89 -6.45 -0.31
C ALA A 116 13.18 -6.92 1.11
N TRP A 117 12.46 -6.40 2.11
CA TRP A 117 12.54 -6.89 3.48
C TRP A 117 12.12 -8.35 3.57
N GLY A 118 11.00 -8.72 2.94
CA GLY A 118 10.54 -10.11 2.88
C GLY A 118 11.57 -11.04 2.25
N ALA A 119 12.06 -10.68 1.07
CA ALA A 119 12.99 -11.49 0.28
C ALA A 119 14.39 -11.60 0.89
N CYS A 120 14.86 -10.55 1.57
CA CYS A 120 16.22 -10.51 2.10
C CYS A 120 16.24 -10.73 3.62
N ALA A 121 15.73 -9.77 4.39
CA ALA A 121 15.87 -9.75 5.84
C ALA A 121 15.05 -10.84 6.52
N ALA A 122 13.76 -10.97 6.16
CA ALA A 122 12.88 -11.95 6.79
C ALA A 122 13.26 -13.38 6.42
N ALA A 123 13.59 -13.65 5.15
CA ALA A 123 14.09 -14.95 4.70
C ALA A 123 15.42 -15.33 5.38
N LEU A 124 16.34 -14.36 5.55
CA LEU A 124 17.59 -14.60 6.28
C LEU A 124 17.36 -14.93 7.75
N VAL A 125 16.52 -14.15 8.43
CA VAL A 125 16.15 -14.41 9.84
C VAL A 125 15.53 -15.79 9.97
N ALA A 126 14.62 -16.17 9.06
CA ALA A 126 13.98 -17.47 9.06
C ALA A 126 14.98 -18.62 8.89
N ILE A 127 15.83 -18.58 7.85
CA ILE A 127 16.83 -19.64 7.64
C ILE A 127 17.79 -19.77 8.83
N VAL A 128 18.29 -18.66 9.36
CA VAL A 128 19.23 -18.69 10.50
C VAL A 128 18.56 -19.22 11.76
N ALA A 129 17.36 -18.74 12.07
CA ALA A 129 16.63 -19.16 13.26
C ALA A 129 16.13 -20.60 13.17
N ASN A 130 15.63 -21.04 12.00
CA ASN A 130 15.22 -22.43 11.79
C ASN A 130 16.43 -23.36 11.92
N THR A 131 17.58 -23.01 11.33
CA THR A 131 18.82 -23.79 11.47
C THR A 131 19.28 -23.86 12.93
N PHE A 132 19.23 -22.74 13.66
CA PHE A 132 19.58 -22.70 15.07
C PHE A 132 18.63 -23.55 15.91
N ALA A 133 17.32 -23.45 15.66
CA ALA A 133 16.31 -24.25 16.35
C ALA A 133 16.54 -25.75 16.12
N THR A 134 16.72 -26.20 14.88
CA THR A 134 17.03 -27.61 14.57
C THR A 134 18.28 -28.09 15.32
N ARG A 135 19.37 -27.30 15.31
CA ARG A 135 20.61 -27.67 16.03
C ARG A 135 20.44 -27.71 17.56
N TRP A 136 19.73 -26.73 18.12
CA TRP A 136 19.48 -26.67 19.55
C TRP A 136 18.60 -27.84 20.00
N ILE A 137 17.56 -28.16 19.25
CA ILE A 137 16.66 -29.27 19.61
C ILE A 137 17.39 -30.61 19.45
N ALA A 138 18.15 -30.82 18.36
CA ALA A 138 18.97 -32.02 18.17
C ALA A 138 19.99 -32.27 19.29
N THR A 139 20.41 -31.20 19.99
CA THR A 139 21.34 -31.30 21.15
C THR A 139 20.64 -31.38 22.50
N ALA A 140 19.37 -30.97 22.59
CA ALA A 140 18.61 -30.88 23.83
C ALA A 140 17.62 -32.03 24.06
N THR A 141 17.17 -32.74 23.02
CA THR A 141 16.18 -33.82 23.12
C THR A 141 16.71 -35.15 22.58
N ALA A 142 16.42 -36.25 23.29
CA ALA A 142 16.80 -37.62 22.89
C ALA A 142 15.93 -38.22 21.76
N ASP A 143 15.03 -37.43 21.15
CA ASP A 143 14.16 -37.83 20.04
C ASP A 143 14.16 -36.75 18.95
N ALA A 144 14.91 -37.00 17.87
CA ALA A 144 15.10 -36.06 16.77
C ALA A 144 13.86 -35.91 15.87
N ALA A 145 12.93 -36.87 15.87
CA ALA A 145 11.77 -36.83 14.98
C ALA A 145 10.63 -35.93 15.51
N SER A 146 10.35 -35.99 16.82
CA SER A 146 9.39 -35.08 17.46
C SER A 146 9.88 -33.64 17.48
N ALA A 147 11.19 -33.47 17.61
CA ALA A 147 11.92 -32.22 17.49
C ALA A 147 11.74 -31.49 16.15
N ASP A 148 11.98 -32.19 15.04
CA ASP A 148 11.84 -31.61 13.69
C ASP A 148 10.39 -31.23 13.39
N THR A 149 9.44 -32.03 13.87
CA THR A 149 8.01 -31.74 13.69
C THR A 149 7.59 -30.49 14.45
N LEU A 150 7.99 -30.32 15.71
CA LEU A 150 7.71 -29.11 16.50
C LEU A 150 8.41 -27.87 15.93
N GLY A 151 9.65 -28.04 15.46
CA GLY A 151 10.42 -26.99 14.77
C GLY A 151 9.69 -26.45 13.55
N ALA A 152 9.29 -27.34 12.63
CA ALA A 152 8.65 -26.97 11.37
C ALA A 152 7.20 -26.47 11.54
N THR A 153 6.46 -27.01 12.51
CA THR A 153 5.02 -26.71 12.67
C THR A 153 4.74 -25.52 13.57
N VAL A 154 5.61 -25.19 14.54
CA VAL A 154 5.36 -24.12 15.50
C VAL A 154 6.44 -23.04 15.45
N ILE A 155 7.72 -23.44 15.58
CA ILE A 155 8.82 -22.47 15.70
C ILE A 155 9.00 -21.69 14.40
N ALA A 156 9.04 -22.38 13.26
CA ALA A 156 9.20 -21.74 11.95
C ALA A 156 8.09 -20.70 11.67
N PRO A 157 6.78 -21.02 11.79
CA PRO A 157 5.71 -20.03 11.66
C PRO A 157 5.85 -18.80 12.57
N VAL A 158 6.25 -19.00 13.83
CA VAL A 158 6.44 -17.90 14.79
C VAL A 158 7.56 -16.97 14.34
N VAL A 159 8.72 -17.53 13.98
CA VAL A 159 9.88 -16.76 13.54
C VAL A 159 9.55 -16.03 12.24
N GLU A 160 9.01 -16.73 11.26
CA GLU A 160 8.78 -16.21 9.92
C GLU A 160 7.72 -15.11 9.91
N GLU A 161 6.58 -15.32 10.56
CA GLU A 161 5.53 -14.31 10.59
C GLU A 161 5.96 -13.10 11.43
N SER A 162 6.78 -13.28 12.48
CA SER A 162 7.37 -12.15 13.23
C SER A 162 8.35 -11.35 12.37
N ALA A 163 9.23 -12.04 11.63
CA ALA A 163 10.21 -11.40 10.76
C ALA A 163 9.53 -10.62 9.62
N LYS A 164 8.45 -11.16 9.04
CA LYS A 164 7.61 -10.46 8.05
C LYS A 164 6.87 -9.27 8.69
N ALA A 165 6.30 -9.46 9.88
CA ALA A 165 5.57 -8.41 10.59
C ALA A 165 6.43 -7.19 10.90
N ALA A 166 7.75 -7.36 11.09
CA ALA A 166 8.68 -6.26 11.31
C ALA A 166 8.65 -5.22 10.18
N ALA A 167 8.54 -5.61 8.90
CA ALA A 167 8.39 -4.64 7.81
C ALA A 167 7.11 -3.80 7.94
N VAL A 168 5.98 -4.46 8.23
CA VAL A 168 4.68 -3.80 8.40
C VAL A 168 4.74 -2.84 9.59
N LEU A 169 5.35 -3.28 10.71
CA LEU A 169 5.57 -2.47 11.90
C LEU A 169 6.43 -1.24 11.61
N LEU A 170 7.56 -1.40 10.91
CA LEU A 170 8.46 -0.30 10.58
C LEU A 170 7.74 0.76 9.72
N ILE A 171 6.96 0.34 8.72
CA ILE A 171 6.15 1.28 7.92
C ILE A 171 5.06 1.91 8.80
N PHE A 172 4.40 1.15 9.67
CA PHE A 172 3.37 1.69 10.56
C PHE A 172 3.93 2.75 11.53
N LEU A 173 5.12 2.54 12.07
CA LEU A 173 5.77 3.46 13.01
C LEU A 173 6.33 4.70 12.32
N PHE A 174 7.08 4.54 11.23
CA PHE A 174 7.79 5.65 10.58
C PHE A 174 6.99 6.34 9.47
N ARG A 175 5.99 5.65 8.92
CA ARG A 175 5.12 6.11 7.82
C ARG A 175 3.64 5.95 8.14
N GLY A 176 3.26 6.02 9.43
CA GLY A 176 1.87 5.82 9.85
C GLY A 176 0.82 6.75 9.21
N ARG A 177 1.22 7.89 8.64
CA ARG A 177 0.33 8.76 7.84
C ARG A 177 -0.14 8.09 6.54
N GLU A 178 0.64 7.14 6.04
CA GLU A 178 0.39 6.41 4.80
C GLU A 178 -0.48 5.16 5.06
N PHE A 179 -0.73 4.78 6.32
CA PHE A 179 -1.76 3.80 6.71
C PHE A 179 -3.12 4.50 6.86
N GLY A 180 -3.80 4.74 5.73
CA GLY A 180 -5.10 5.40 5.67
C GLY A 180 -6.30 4.45 5.77
N SER A 181 -6.09 3.17 5.46
CA SER A 181 -7.15 2.16 5.36
C SER A 181 -6.69 0.76 5.76
N LEU A 182 -7.66 -0.14 5.91
CA LEU A 182 -7.41 -1.58 6.08
C LEU A 182 -6.68 -2.17 4.87
N VAL A 183 -7.02 -1.71 3.66
CA VAL A 183 -6.40 -2.17 2.41
C VAL A 183 -4.89 -1.91 2.40
N HIS A 184 -4.42 -0.76 2.89
CA HIS A 184 -2.98 -0.47 2.92
C HIS A 184 -2.21 -1.49 3.77
N GLY A 185 -2.78 -1.93 4.89
CA GLY A 185 -2.17 -2.98 5.72
C GLY A 185 -2.10 -4.33 5.01
N VAL A 186 -3.18 -4.72 4.33
CA VAL A 186 -3.22 -5.94 3.50
C VAL A 186 -2.17 -5.88 2.39
N VAL A 187 -2.07 -4.75 1.69
CA VAL A 187 -1.15 -4.59 0.54
C VAL A 187 0.31 -4.64 1.00
N VAL A 188 0.67 -3.93 2.07
CA VAL A 188 2.04 -3.94 2.61
C VAL A 188 2.42 -5.34 3.08
N ALA A 189 1.56 -6.00 3.86
CA ALA A 189 1.78 -7.35 4.34
C ALA A 189 1.90 -8.36 3.19
N GLY A 190 1.02 -8.26 2.18
CA GLY A 190 1.05 -9.09 0.98
C GLY A 190 2.35 -8.95 0.19
N PHE A 191 2.87 -7.73 0.04
CA PHE A 191 4.17 -7.49 -0.60
C PHE A 191 5.33 -8.08 0.19
N THR A 192 5.34 -7.95 1.52
CA THR A 192 6.35 -8.58 2.37
C THR A 192 6.30 -10.10 2.27
N ALA A 193 5.11 -10.69 2.35
CA ALA A 193 4.95 -12.14 2.24
C ALA A 193 5.32 -12.66 0.85
N THR A 194 5.02 -11.92 -0.21
CA THR A 194 5.41 -12.26 -1.59
C THR A 194 6.94 -12.26 -1.74
N GLY A 195 7.63 -11.27 -1.17
CA GLY A 195 9.08 -11.24 -1.15
C GLY A 195 9.68 -12.42 -0.39
N PHE A 196 9.13 -12.76 0.77
CA PHE A 196 9.57 -13.93 1.53
C PHE A 196 9.34 -15.23 0.76
N ALA A 197 8.14 -15.42 0.23
CA ALA A 197 7.76 -16.59 -0.56
C ALA A 197 8.65 -16.76 -1.80
N PHE A 198 9.10 -15.65 -2.41
CA PHE A 198 10.06 -15.69 -3.51
C PHE A 198 11.35 -16.40 -3.10
N THR A 199 12.02 -15.95 -2.04
CA THR A 199 13.27 -16.57 -1.60
C THR A 199 13.07 -17.99 -1.09
N GLU A 200 11.97 -18.24 -0.38
CA GLU A 200 11.64 -19.59 0.07
C GLU A 200 11.40 -20.55 -1.11
N ASN A 201 10.70 -20.10 -2.16
CA ASN A 201 10.49 -20.89 -3.37
C ASN A 201 11.81 -21.26 -4.06
N ILE A 202 12.82 -20.38 -4.07
CA ILE A 202 14.14 -20.70 -4.64
C ILE A 202 14.74 -21.90 -3.91
N LEU A 203 14.69 -21.89 -2.58
CA LEU A 203 15.23 -22.96 -1.75
C LEU A 203 14.51 -24.29 -1.99
N TYR A 204 13.17 -24.30 -1.90
CA TYR A 204 12.39 -25.54 -2.07
C TYR A 204 12.52 -26.11 -3.48
N LEU A 205 12.42 -25.27 -4.51
CA LEU A 205 12.52 -25.72 -5.90
C LEU A 205 13.93 -26.15 -6.26
N GLY A 206 14.95 -25.47 -5.72
CA GLY A 206 16.35 -25.85 -5.92
C GLY A 206 16.71 -27.18 -5.25
N ASN A 207 16.21 -27.42 -4.03
CA ASN A 207 16.39 -28.70 -3.34
C ASN A 207 15.66 -29.83 -4.07
N ALA A 208 14.42 -29.62 -4.50
CA ALA A 208 13.66 -30.60 -5.27
C ALA A 208 14.34 -30.94 -6.60
N PHE A 209 14.98 -29.97 -7.25
CA PHE A 209 15.78 -30.20 -8.46
C PHE A 209 17.04 -31.02 -8.17
N GLY A 210 17.72 -30.74 -7.06
CA GLY A 210 18.87 -31.54 -6.62
C GLY A 210 18.49 -33.00 -6.36
N GLU A 211 17.34 -33.25 -5.74
CA GLU A 211 16.78 -34.59 -5.53
C GLU A 211 16.48 -35.31 -6.85
N ASP A 212 15.82 -34.61 -7.79
CA ASP A 212 15.54 -35.13 -9.13
C ASP A 212 16.82 -35.55 -9.86
N GLN A 213 17.89 -34.74 -9.77
CA GLN A 213 19.19 -35.06 -10.38
C GLN A 213 19.86 -36.29 -9.74
N GLN A 214 19.76 -36.44 -8.42
CA GLN A 214 20.32 -37.61 -7.71
C GLN A 214 19.58 -38.90 -8.06
N LEU A 215 18.26 -38.82 -8.23
CA LEU A 215 17.40 -39.97 -8.56
C LEU A 215 17.29 -40.22 -10.07
N GLY A 216 17.84 -39.35 -10.92
CA GLY A 216 17.65 -39.40 -12.38
C GLY A 216 16.20 -39.20 -12.83
N THR A 217 15.38 -38.56 -12.00
CA THR A 217 13.94 -38.36 -12.24
C THR A 217 13.72 -37.09 -13.07
N THR A 218 12.86 -37.16 -14.08
CA THR A 218 12.57 -36.01 -14.96
C THR A 218 11.08 -35.94 -15.32
N GLY A 219 10.64 -34.79 -15.85
CA GLY A 219 9.29 -34.60 -16.34
C GLY A 219 8.27 -34.25 -15.25
N LEU A 220 6.98 -34.47 -15.52
CA LEU A 220 5.89 -34.04 -14.64
C LEU A 220 5.76 -34.84 -13.35
N ALA A 221 6.39 -36.02 -13.28
CA ALA A 221 6.42 -36.86 -12.09
C ALA A 221 7.56 -36.49 -11.12
N SER A 222 8.38 -35.50 -11.46
CA SER A 222 9.55 -35.12 -10.67
C SER A 222 9.17 -34.34 -9.39
N ALA A 223 10.04 -34.39 -8.39
CA ALA A 223 9.88 -33.64 -7.15
C ALA A 223 9.81 -32.12 -7.41
N THR A 224 10.59 -31.62 -8.38
CA THR A 224 10.55 -30.21 -8.81
C THR A 224 9.17 -29.84 -9.36
N ALA A 225 8.60 -30.67 -10.23
CA ALA A 225 7.29 -30.41 -10.83
C ALA A 225 6.17 -30.42 -9.77
N GLY A 226 6.19 -31.40 -8.86
CA GLY A 226 5.24 -31.48 -7.74
C GLY A 226 5.36 -30.29 -6.79
N THR A 227 6.59 -29.92 -6.42
CA THR A 227 6.88 -28.76 -5.56
C THR A 227 6.43 -27.46 -6.21
N PHE A 228 6.69 -27.29 -7.51
CA PHE A 228 6.21 -26.13 -8.27
C PHE A 228 4.69 -26.07 -8.30
N PHE A 229 4.01 -27.18 -8.59
CA PHE A 229 2.55 -27.21 -8.62
C PHE A 229 1.95 -26.81 -7.27
N VAL A 230 2.40 -27.42 -6.18
CA VAL A 230 1.92 -27.11 -4.83
C VAL A 230 2.16 -25.64 -4.50
N ARG A 231 3.38 -25.14 -4.69
CA ARG A 231 3.77 -23.81 -4.20
C ARG A 231 3.36 -22.66 -5.11
N ALA A 232 3.49 -22.82 -6.43
CA ALA A 232 3.28 -21.76 -7.42
C ALA A 232 1.87 -21.75 -8.04
N VAL A 233 1.20 -22.91 -8.12
CA VAL A 233 -0.12 -23.03 -8.78
C VAL A 233 -1.23 -23.17 -7.75
N MET A 234 -1.11 -24.14 -6.85
CA MET A 234 -2.15 -24.43 -5.86
C MET A 234 -2.13 -23.42 -4.72
N SER A 235 -0.95 -23.12 -4.14
CA SER A 235 -0.84 -22.26 -2.96
C SER A 235 -0.01 -20.98 -3.13
N PRO A 236 -0.09 -20.23 -4.28
CA PRO A 236 0.72 -19.02 -4.48
C PRO A 236 0.42 -17.93 -3.45
N PHE A 237 -0.79 -17.95 -2.89
CA PHE A 237 -1.23 -17.01 -1.86
C PHE A 237 -1.05 -17.52 -0.43
N ALA A 238 -0.41 -18.66 -0.17
CA ALA A 238 -0.26 -19.20 1.20
C ALA A 238 0.42 -18.20 2.17
N HIS A 239 1.69 -17.84 1.95
CA HIS A 239 2.32 -16.83 2.82
C HIS A 239 1.59 -15.49 2.81
N PRO A 240 1.15 -14.95 1.65
CA PRO A 240 0.34 -13.75 1.67
C PRO A 240 -0.91 -13.86 2.55
N LEU A 241 -1.62 -14.99 2.53
CA LEU A 241 -2.82 -15.22 3.34
C LEU A 241 -2.51 -15.22 4.85
N PHE A 242 -1.37 -15.77 5.27
CA PHE A 242 -0.95 -15.71 6.68
C PHE A 242 -0.64 -14.27 7.09
N THR A 243 0.31 -13.63 6.41
CA THR A 243 0.84 -12.33 6.84
C THR A 243 -0.19 -11.20 6.68
N VAL A 244 -1.16 -11.29 5.76
CA VAL A 244 -2.22 -10.26 5.65
C VAL A 244 -3.10 -10.19 6.90
N LEU A 245 -3.18 -11.23 7.74
CA LEU A 245 -3.86 -11.12 9.03
C LEU A 245 -3.15 -10.11 9.96
N THR A 246 -1.82 -10.14 9.99
CA THR A 246 -0.99 -9.11 10.63
C THR A 246 -1.27 -7.73 10.00
N GLY A 247 -1.32 -7.66 8.67
CA GLY A 247 -1.64 -6.45 7.92
C GLY A 247 -3.01 -5.85 8.29
N ILE A 248 -4.04 -6.70 8.43
CA ILE A 248 -5.38 -6.30 8.89
C ILE A 248 -5.32 -5.75 10.31
N GLY A 249 -4.59 -6.40 11.21
CA GLY A 249 -4.36 -5.91 12.58
C GLY A 249 -3.78 -4.49 12.61
N PHE A 250 -2.74 -4.22 11.82
CA PHE A 250 -2.16 -2.87 11.65
C PHE A 250 -3.13 -1.88 10.99
N GLY A 251 -3.87 -2.33 9.98
CA GLY A 251 -4.87 -1.49 9.29
C GLY A 251 -6.00 -1.04 10.24
N LEU A 252 -6.53 -1.95 11.05
CA LEU A 252 -7.54 -1.62 12.06
C LEU A 252 -6.98 -0.73 13.17
N ALA A 253 -5.73 -0.97 13.60
CA ALA A 253 -5.03 -0.10 14.53
C ALA A 253 -4.85 1.33 14.01
N ALA A 254 -4.60 1.51 12.71
CA ALA A 254 -4.48 2.83 12.10
C ALA A 254 -5.82 3.58 12.08
N LEU A 255 -6.93 2.87 11.90
CA LEU A 255 -8.29 3.45 11.89
C LEU A 255 -8.77 3.90 13.27
N GLY A 256 -8.25 3.29 14.35
CA GLY A 256 -8.70 3.52 15.73
C GLY A 256 -8.34 4.88 16.34
N GLY A 257 -7.69 5.79 15.62
CA GLY A 257 -7.30 7.12 16.13
C GLY A 257 -6.20 7.10 17.20
N ARG A 258 -5.54 8.25 17.45
CA ARG A 258 -4.39 8.33 18.37
C ARG A 258 -4.75 8.08 19.85
N ARG A 259 -6.04 8.22 20.21
CA ARG A 259 -6.51 8.12 21.60
C ARG A 259 -6.66 6.68 22.12
N HIS A 260 -6.75 5.68 21.23
CA HIS A 260 -6.94 4.28 21.65
C HIS A 260 -5.63 3.48 21.63
N ARG A 261 -4.68 3.85 22.52
CA ARG A 261 -3.33 3.24 22.60
C ARG A 261 -3.37 1.72 22.73
N VAL A 262 -4.29 1.19 23.53
CA VAL A 262 -4.46 -0.26 23.73
C VAL A 262 -4.81 -0.96 22.41
N ARG A 263 -5.76 -0.43 21.64
CA ARG A 263 -6.15 -1.00 20.34
C ARG A 263 -5.01 -0.99 19.33
N ARG A 264 -4.13 0.02 19.39
CA ARG A 264 -2.97 0.13 18.49
C ARG A 264 -1.90 -0.95 18.73
N VAL A 265 -1.94 -1.62 19.87
CA VAL A 265 -1.02 -2.72 20.22
C VAL A 265 -1.72 -4.07 20.13
N LEU A 266 -2.94 -4.19 20.68
CA LEU A 266 -3.65 -5.46 20.69
C LEU A 266 -4.08 -5.94 19.29
N LEU A 267 -4.50 -5.04 18.40
CA LEU A 267 -4.96 -5.45 17.06
C LEU A 267 -3.83 -6.00 16.17
N PRO A 268 -2.64 -5.37 16.09
CA PRO A 268 -1.50 -5.95 15.38
C PRO A 268 -1.03 -7.26 16.00
N LEU A 269 -0.98 -7.37 17.33
CA LEU A 269 -0.59 -8.60 18.02
C LEU A 269 -1.58 -9.74 17.75
N LEU A 270 -2.89 -9.46 17.79
CA LEU A 270 -3.91 -10.45 17.44
C LEU A 270 -3.75 -10.91 15.98
N GLY A 271 -3.55 -9.96 15.05
CA GLY A 271 -3.28 -10.29 13.66
C GLY A 271 -2.06 -11.18 13.47
N LEU A 272 -0.99 -10.92 14.23
CA LEU A 272 0.25 -11.71 14.22
C LEU A 272 0.03 -13.12 14.76
N VAL A 273 -0.65 -13.26 15.91
CA VAL A 273 -0.96 -14.59 16.49
C VAL A 273 -1.83 -15.41 15.54
N LEU A 274 -2.81 -14.78 14.88
CA LEU A 274 -3.64 -15.47 13.89
C LEU A 274 -2.83 -15.86 12.63
N ALA A 275 -1.89 -15.02 12.19
CA ALA A 275 -0.97 -15.36 11.10
C ALA A 275 -0.11 -16.58 11.44
N MET A 276 0.48 -16.59 12.64
CA MET A 276 1.29 -17.70 13.15
C MET A 276 0.48 -18.99 13.25
N GLY A 277 -0.73 -18.93 13.82
CA GLY A 277 -1.59 -20.10 13.98
C GLY A 277 -2.06 -20.68 12.64
N MET A 278 -2.43 -19.82 11.70
CA MET A 278 -2.84 -20.27 10.36
C MET A 278 -1.65 -20.87 9.60
N HIS A 279 -0.47 -20.28 9.69
CA HIS A 279 0.74 -20.82 9.09
C HIS A 279 1.16 -22.15 9.74
N ALA A 280 1.06 -22.27 11.06
CA ALA A 280 1.27 -23.52 11.78
C ALA A 280 0.31 -24.62 11.32
N ALA A 281 -0.97 -24.30 11.12
CA ALA A 281 -1.95 -25.24 10.59
C ALA A 281 -1.60 -25.70 9.16
N TRP A 282 -1.06 -24.82 8.32
CA TRP A 282 -0.57 -25.17 6.99
C TRP A 282 0.61 -26.15 7.05
N ASN A 283 1.62 -25.83 7.86
CA ASN A 283 2.80 -26.68 7.99
C ASN A 283 2.46 -28.03 8.61
N GLY A 284 1.61 -28.03 9.65
CA GLY A 284 1.12 -29.26 10.29
C GLY A 284 0.28 -30.14 9.38
N ALA A 285 -0.37 -29.58 8.35
CA ALA A 285 -1.16 -30.37 7.40
C ALA A 285 -0.33 -31.42 6.64
N SER A 286 0.97 -31.15 6.43
CA SER A 286 1.89 -32.09 5.78
C SER A 286 2.07 -33.40 6.58
N ALA A 287 1.92 -33.35 7.90
CA ALA A 287 2.03 -34.51 8.78
C ALA A 287 0.78 -35.42 8.73
N LEU A 288 -0.32 -34.98 8.12
CA LEU A 288 -1.58 -35.73 8.03
C LEU A 288 -1.68 -36.62 6.77
N GLY A 289 -0.60 -36.72 6.00
CA GLY A 289 -0.57 -37.40 4.70
C GLY A 289 -1.34 -36.64 3.60
N GLY A 290 -1.34 -37.18 2.38
CA GLY A 290 -1.90 -36.47 1.21
C GLY A 290 -3.38 -36.08 1.35
N LEU A 291 -4.24 -37.02 1.80
CA LEU A 291 -5.66 -36.74 2.01
C LEU A 291 -5.89 -35.68 3.10
N GLY A 292 -5.16 -35.76 4.22
CA GLY A 292 -5.25 -34.79 5.30
C GLY A 292 -4.78 -33.40 4.86
N PHE A 293 -3.69 -33.33 4.09
CA PHE A 293 -3.21 -32.09 3.50
C PHE A 293 -4.27 -31.43 2.60
N TYR A 294 -4.89 -32.19 1.69
CA TYR A 294 -5.95 -31.66 0.83
C TYR A 294 -7.20 -31.27 1.61
N ALA A 295 -7.53 -31.97 2.70
CA ALA A 295 -8.63 -31.60 3.58
C ALA A 295 -8.39 -30.26 4.28
N VAL A 296 -7.20 -30.04 4.85
CA VAL A 296 -6.83 -28.74 5.46
C VAL A 296 -6.80 -27.63 4.40
N TYR A 297 -6.24 -27.90 3.22
CA TYR A 297 -6.24 -26.93 2.13
C TYR A 297 -7.67 -26.54 1.70
N GLY A 298 -8.51 -27.52 1.38
CA GLY A 298 -9.85 -27.27 0.85
C GLY A 298 -10.86 -26.78 1.89
N ALA A 299 -10.87 -27.36 3.09
CA ALA A 299 -11.88 -27.07 4.12
C ALA A 299 -11.51 -25.91 5.05
N PHE A 300 -10.22 -25.53 5.15
CA PHE A 300 -9.76 -24.45 6.02
C PHE A 300 -9.10 -23.31 5.24
N MET A 301 -8.06 -23.59 4.45
CA MET A 301 -7.31 -22.53 3.76
C MET A 301 -8.13 -21.79 2.71
N VAL A 302 -8.86 -22.52 1.86
CA VAL A 302 -9.70 -21.91 0.81
C VAL A 302 -10.80 -21.02 1.42
N PRO A 303 -11.58 -21.45 2.44
CA PRO A 303 -12.53 -20.56 3.12
C PRO A 303 -11.88 -19.32 3.75
N CYS A 304 -10.74 -19.47 4.41
CA CYS A 304 -9.99 -18.33 4.95
C CYS A 304 -9.55 -17.35 3.84
N PHE A 305 -9.06 -17.87 2.72
CA PHE A 305 -8.68 -17.08 1.55
C PHE A 305 -9.86 -16.31 0.97
N VAL A 306 -11.01 -16.98 0.81
CA VAL A 306 -12.26 -16.35 0.33
C VAL A 306 -12.71 -15.27 1.30
N LEU A 307 -12.68 -15.53 2.61
CA LEU A 307 -13.08 -14.55 3.64
C LEU A 307 -12.20 -13.31 3.62
N VAL A 308 -10.88 -13.47 3.61
CA VAL A 308 -9.93 -12.36 3.57
C VAL A 308 -10.06 -11.58 2.27
N THR A 309 -10.21 -12.26 1.13
CA THR A 309 -10.44 -11.63 -0.18
C THR A 309 -11.74 -10.84 -0.20
N TRP A 310 -12.83 -11.42 0.33
CA TRP A 310 -14.12 -10.74 0.47
C TRP A 310 -14.00 -9.50 1.36
N LEU A 311 -13.35 -9.60 2.53
CA LEU A 311 -13.11 -8.47 3.43
C LEU A 311 -12.32 -7.35 2.75
N ALA A 312 -11.27 -7.70 2.01
CA ALA A 312 -10.44 -6.76 1.27
C ALA A 312 -11.24 -6.02 0.18
N ILE A 313 -12.01 -6.77 -0.63
CA ILE A 313 -12.88 -6.19 -1.67
C ILE A 313 -13.99 -5.34 -1.03
N TRP A 314 -14.63 -5.82 0.03
CA TRP A 314 -15.66 -5.08 0.75
C TRP A 314 -15.14 -3.77 1.32
N SER A 315 -13.95 -3.78 1.94
CA SER A 315 -13.29 -2.58 2.44
C SER A 315 -13.03 -1.57 1.33
N ARG A 316 -12.49 -2.03 0.19
CA ARG A 316 -12.28 -1.21 -1.00
C ARG A 316 -13.58 -0.59 -1.52
N GLN A 317 -14.66 -1.35 -1.59
CA GLN A 317 -15.97 -0.82 -2.01
C GLN A 317 -16.54 0.20 -1.02
N ARG A 318 -16.20 0.07 0.27
CA ARG A 318 -16.61 1.01 1.31
C ARG A 318 -15.87 2.36 1.20
N GLU A 319 -14.61 2.35 0.78
CA GLU A 319 -13.86 3.58 0.46
C GLU A 319 -14.51 4.34 -0.71
N LEU A 320 -14.88 3.63 -1.78
CA LEU A 320 -15.59 4.25 -2.91
C LEU A 320 -16.96 4.81 -2.51
N ARG A 321 -17.70 4.10 -1.63
CA ARG A 321 -18.96 4.62 -1.06
C ARG A 321 -18.74 5.85 -0.19
N THR A 322 -17.61 5.93 0.51
CA THR A 322 -17.25 7.12 1.31
C THR A 322 -17.05 8.35 0.42
N LEU A 323 -16.42 8.19 -0.75
CA LEU A 323 -16.29 9.26 -1.75
C LEU A 323 -17.67 9.79 -2.18
N ALA A 324 -18.60 8.89 -2.50
CA ALA A 324 -19.95 9.25 -2.93
C ALA A 324 -20.76 9.97 -1.84
N ALA A 325 -20.54 9.62 -0.56
CA ALA A 325 -21.28 10.19 0.56
C ALA A 325 -20.73 11.55 1.04
N GLU A 326 -19.41 11.74 1.00
CA GLU A 326 -18.77 12.91 1.65
C GLU A 326 -18.38 14.02 0.67
N LEU A 327 -18.08 13.70 -0.60
CA LEU A 327 -17.68 14.71 -1.58
C LEU A 327 -18.78 15.64 -2.10
N PRO A 328 -20.09 15.26 -2.14
CA PRO A 328 -21.13 16.16 -2.65
C PRO A 328 -21.22 17.52 -1.94
N VAL A 329 -20.83 17.62 -0.66
CA VAL A 329 -20.82 18.89 0.06
C VAL A 329 -19.81 19.87 -0.54
N TYR A 330 -18.65 19.39 -1.00
CA TYR A 330 -17.66 20.24 -1.66
C TYR A 330 -18.08 20.61 -3.08
N ALA A 331 -18.87 19.78 -3.74
CA ALA A 331 -19.50 20.15 -5.01
C ALA A 331 -20.53 21.27 -4.82
N ALA A 332 -21.37 21.18 -3.79
CA ALA A 332 -22.32 22.24 -3.43
C ALA A 332 -21.62 23.56 -3.04
N ALA A 333 -20.45 23.47 -2.41
CA ALA A 333 -19.62 24.63 -2.06
C ALA A 333 -18.77 25.18 -3.24
N GLY A 334 -18.89 24.61 -4.45
CA GLY A 334 -18.22 25.08 -5.66
C GLY A 334 -16.75 24.66 -5.82
N TRP A 335 -16.22 23.83 -4.91
CA TRP A 335 -14.85 23.29 -5.01
C TRP A 335 -14.74 22.18 -6.05
N LEU A 336 -15.82 21.41 -6.24
CA LEU A 336 -15.91 20.30 -7.19
C LEU A 336 -17.08 20.54 -8.16
N THR A 337 -17.01 19.95 -9.35
CA THR A 337 -18.19 19.87 -10.23
C THR A 337 -19.16 18.79 -9.72
N PRO A 338 -20.48 18.89 -9.98
CA PRO A 338 -21.44 17.84 -9.58
C PRO A 338 -21.13 16.44 -10.14
N ALA A 339 -20.39 16.39 -11.26
CA ALA A 339 -19.94 15.19 -11.93
C ALA A 339 -18.79 14.46 -11.22
N GLU A 340 -17.89 15.22 -10.58
CA GLU A 340 -16.65 14.70 -10.00
C GLU A 340 -16.88 13.68 -8.88
N PRO A 341 -17.76 13.92 -7.87
CA PRO A 341 -18.03 12.92 -6.83
C PRO A 341 -18.49 11.56 -7.40
N LEU A 342 -19.32 11.57 -8.45
CA LEU A 342 -19.82 10.36 -9.10
C LEU A 342 -18.73 9.62 -9.88
N ALA A 343 -17.83 10.37 -10.55
CA ALA A 343 -16.66 9.81 -11.20
C ALA A 343 -15.68 9.19 -10.19
N LEU A 344 -15.38 9.93 -9.13
CA LEU A 344 -14.43 9.52 -8.09
C LEU A 344 -14.91 8.30 -7.31
N ALA A 345 -16.22 8.12 -7.15
CA ALA A 345 -16.79 6.90 -6.57
C ALA A 345 -16.74 5.66 -7.48
N SER A 346 -16.20 5.76 -8.71
CA SER A 346 -16.14 4.65 -9.66
C SER A 346 -14.73 4.39 -10.19
N MET A 347 -14.25 3.16 -10.00
CA MET A 347 -12.94 2.74 -10.49
C MET A 347 -12.82 2.77 -12.02
N ARG A 348 -13.91 2.46 -12.73
CA ARG A 348 -13.95 2.55 -14.19
C ARG A 348 -13.81 4.01 -14.63
N ALA A 349 -14.57 4.92 -14.03
CA ALA A 349 -14.50 6.34 -14.36
C ALA A 349 -13.13 6.95 -14.03
N ARG A 350 -12.53 6.60 -12.89
CA ARG A 350 -11.16 7.02 -12.52
C ARG A 350 -10.12 6.57 -13.55
N SER A 351 -10.17 5.30 -13.96
CA SER A 351 -9.28 4.80 -15.04
C SER A 351 -9.50 5.56 -16.34
N THR A 352 -10.77 5.72 -16.76
CA THR A 352 -11.12 6.46 -17.97
C THR A 352 -10.64 7.91 -17.91
N ALA A 353 -10.79 8.60 -16.77
CA ALA A 353 -10.35 9.98 -16.59
C ALA A 353 -8.82 10.10 -16.79
N ARG A 354 -8.03 9.19 -16.22
CA ARG A 354 -6.57 9.17 -16.42
C ARG A 354 -6.18 8.90 -17.86
N ASP A 355 -6.83 7.94 -18.51
CA ASP A 355 -6.54 7.60 -19.90
C ASP A 355 -6.92 8.75 -20.86
N VAL A 356 -8.04 9.40 -20.59
CA VAL A 356 -8.52 10.57 -21.34
C VAL A 356 -7.59 11.76 -21.15
N ALA A 357 -7.22 12.08 -19.91
CA ALA A 357 -6.26 13.14 -19.61
C ALA A 357 -4.91 12.89 -20.30
N ARG A 358 -4.44 11.63 -20.33
CA ARG A 358 -3.24 11.24 -21.07
C ARG A 358 -3.35 11.53 -22.56
N ARG A 359 -4.48 11.17 -23.18
CA ARG A 359 -4.70 11.34 -24.62
C ARG A 359 -4.85 12.80 -25.01
N TRP A 360 -5.65 13.57 -24.28
CA TRP A 360 -5.91 14.99 -24.59
C TRP A 360 -4.65 15.85 -24.47
N ASN A 361 -3.76 15.53 -23.53
CA ASN A 361 -2.53 16.30 -23.29
C ASN A 361 -1.29 15.65 -23.91
N GLY A 362 -1.43 14.50 -24.58
CA GLY A 362 -0.31 13.70 -25.09
C GLY A 362 0.16 14.08 -26.49
N ARG A 363 -0.47 15.05 -27.15
CA ARG A 363 -0.08 15.53 -28.48
C ARG A 363 0.24 17.03 -28.44
N PRO A 364 1.40 17.47 -28.96
CA PRO A 364 2.45 16.66 -29.60
C PRO A 364 3.40 15.93 -28.62
N ASP A 365 3.30 16.17 -27.31
CA ASP A 365 4.28 15.71 -26.31
C ASP A 365 3.73 14.56 -25.42
N PRO A 366 4.22 13.32 -25.56
CA PRO A 366 3.83 12.20 -24.71
C PRO A 366 4.13 12.39 -23.22
N ALA A 367 5.16 13.18 -22.88
CA ALA A 367 5.54 13.47 -21.50
C ALA A 367 4.49 14.36 -20.81
N ARG A 368 3.90 15.33 -21.53
CA ARG A 368 2.74 16.11 -21.05
C ARG A 368 1.53 15.24 -20.81
N GLY A 369 1.26 14.27 -21.69
CA GLY A 369 0.20 13.28 -21.48
C GLY A 369 0.42 12.44 -20.22
N ALA A 370 1.65 11.96 -20.00
CA ALA A 370 1.99 11.21 -18.79
C ALA A 370 1.87 12.08 -17.52
N TRP A 371 2.27 13.34 -17.59
CA TRP A 371 2.09 14.31 -16.49
C TRP A 371 0.60 14.54 -16.19
N ALA A 372 -0.24 14.73 -17.21
CA ALA A 372 -1.68 14.97 -17.02
C ALA A 372 -2.36 13.76 -16.35
N ALA A 373 -2.03 12.54 -16.78
CA ALA A 373 -2.53 11.32 -16.14
C ALA A 373 -2.10 11.22 -14.66
N ARG A 374 -0.87 11.63 -14.33
CA ARG A 374 -0.39 11.71 -12.94
C ARG A 374 -1.13 12.80 -12.15
N ALA A 375 -1.37 13.97 -12.73
CA ALA A 375 -2.12 15.05 -12.09
C ALA A 375 -3.55 14.60 -11.74
N VAL A 376 -4.23 13.86 -12.63
CA VAL A 376 -5.54 13.25 -12.33
C VAL A 376 -5.41 12.21 -11.22
N ALA A 377 -4.39 11.35 -11.24
CA ALA A 377 -4.18 10.36 -10.17
C ALA A 377 -3.98 11.02 -8.80
N GLU A 378 -3.18 12.07 -8.73
CA GLU A 378 -2.95 12.86 -7.51
C GLU A 378 -4.25 13.54 -7.05
N TYR A 379 -5.01 14.14 -7.96
CA TYR A 379 -6.32 14.71 -7.66
C TYR A 379 -7.27 13.66 -7.06
N GLU A 380 -7.34 12.46 -7.64
CA GLU A 380 -8.17 11.37 -7.10
C GLU A 380 -7.73 10.96 -5.68
N SER A 381 -6.43 10.90 -5.41
CA SER A 381 -5.88 10.57 -4.08
C SER A 381 -6.19 11.67 -3.05
N PHE A 382 -6.02 12.95 -3.41
CA PHE A 382 -6.39 14.07 -2.54
C PHE A 382 -7.90 14.09 -2.24
N ALA A 383 -8.75 13.80 -3.23
CA ALA A 383 -10.19 13.72 -3.02
C ALA A 383 -10.56 12.54 -2.10
N THR A 384 -9.86 11.41 -2.23
CA THR A 384 -10.02 10.25 -1.35
C THR A 384 -9.61 10.58 0.08
N SER A 385 -8.46 11.23 0.26
CA SER A 385 -8.00 11.73 1.55
C SER A 385 -8.99 12.73 2.18
N LEU A 386 -9.58 13.62 1.38
CA LEU A 386 -10.54 14.62 1.84
C LEU A 386 -11.85 13.98 2.31
N ALA A 387 -12.38 13.02 1.55
CA ALA A 387 -13.58 12.27 1.94
C ALA A 387 -13.36 11.48 3.24
N VAL A 388 -12.21 10.81 3.37
CA VAL A 388 -11.85 10.07 4.58
C VAL A 388 -11.69 11.00 5.78
N LEU A 389 -11.02 12.15 5.61
CA LEU A 389 -10.85 13.16 6.64
C LEU A 389 -12.22 13.65 7.16
N ARG A 390 -13.13 13.99 6.24
CA ARG A 390 -14.49 14.44 6.57
C ARG A 390 -15.29 13.36 7.30
N ARG A 391 -15.25 12.12 6.80
CA ARG A 391 -15.94 10.99 7.43
C ARG A 391 -15.46 10.74 8.86
N ARG A 392 -14.16 10.86 9.12
CA ARG A 392 -13.60 10.74 10.49
C ARG A 392 -14.11 11.85 11.39
N ALA A 393 -14.11 13.10 10.92
CA ALA A 393 -14.63 14.22 11.68
C ALA A 393 -16.10 14.05 12.08
N ARG A 394 -16.93 13.47 11.18
CA ARG A 394 -18.35 13.17 11.47
C ARG A 394 -18.57 12.07 12.52
N HIS A 395 -17.66 11.10 12.63
CA HIS A 395 -17.86 9.91 13.47
C HIS A 395 -16.97 9.84 14.73
N GLY A 396 -15.94 10.68 14.87
CA GLY A 396 -14.94 10.56 15.94
C GLY A 396 -14.41 11.88 16.52
N GLY A 397 -15.08 13.00 16.21
CA GLY A 397 -14.64 14.35 16.61
C GLY A 397 -13.50 14.87 15.73
N THR A 398 -13.44 16.19 15.57
CA THR A 398 -12.36 16.86 14.85
C THR A 398 -11.05 16.74 15.63
N GLU A 399 -10.02 16.13 15.03
CA GLU A 399 -8.65 16.38 15.51
C GLU A 399 -8.39 17.90 15.37
N GLY A 400 -7.62 18.51 16.28
CA GLY A 400 -7.37 19.97 16.28
C GLY A 400 -6.76 20.51 14.97
N ASP A 401 -6.29 19.63 14.09
CA ASP A 401 -5.71 19.93 12.78
C ASP A 401 -6.69 19.73 11.60
N PHE A 402 -7.98 19.43 11.85
CA PHE A 402 -8.95 19.14 10.78
C PHE A 402 -9.03 20.27 9.75
N ALA A 403 -9.24 21.51 10.20
CA ALA A 403 -9.42 22.65 9.29
C ALA A 403 -8.14 23.01 8.52
N ALA A 404 -6.96 22.84 9.13
CA ALA A 404 -5.70 23.02 8.42
C ALA A 404 -5.49 21.93 7.36
N ARG A 405 -5.76 20.66 7.71
CA ARG A 405 -5.63 19.55 6.76
C ARG A 405 -6.68 19.59 5.63
N GLU A 406 -7.91 19.99 5.94
CA GLU A 406 -8.97 20.16 4.94
C GLU A 406 -8.58 21.23 3.92
N ARG A 407 -8.09 22.39 4.39
CA ARG A 407 -7.59 23.47 3.51
C ARG A 407 -6.40 23.04 2.66
N GLU A 408 -5.46 22.30 3.23
CA GLU A 408 -4.31 21.74 2.49
C GLU A 408 -4.76 20.83 1.33
N LEU A 409 -5.70 19.91 1.61
CA LEU A 409 -6.21 18.99 0.60
C LEU A 409 -7.01 19.72 -0.49
N LEU A 410 -7.85 20.69 -0.11
CA LEU A 410 -8.59 21.52 -1.06
C LEU A 410 -7.66 22.35 -1.95
N HIS A 411 -6.57 22.88 -1.38
CA HIS A 411 -5.56 23.61 -2.15
C HIS A 411 -4.90 22.72 -3.21
N HIS A 412 -4.54 21.48 -2.85
CA HIS A 412 -3.95 20.53 -3.80
C HIS A 412 -4.92 20.07 -4.90
N LEU A 413 -6.21 19.93 -4.58
CA LEU A 413 -7.27 19.69 -5.56
C LEU A 413 -7.40 20.87 -6.52
N TRP A 414 -7.42 22.10 -5.99
CA TRP A 414 -7.54 23.32 -6.78
C TRP A 414 -6.43 23.44 -7.82
N GLN A 415 -5.17 23.21 -7.42
CA GLN A 415 -4.00 23.24 -8.31
C GLN A 415 -4.09 22.30 -9.52
N ARG A 416 -4.88 21.24 -9.44
CA ARG A 416 -4.99 20.18 -10.47
C ARG A 416 -6.36 20.17 -11.16
N ARG A 417 -7.26 21.07 -10.76
CA ARG A 417 -8.65 21.11 -11.20
C ARG A 417 -8.77 21.24 -12.72
N ASP A 418 -7.95 22.07 -13.34
CA ASP A 418 -8.05 22.36 -14.78
C ASP A 418 -7.78 21.12 -15.64
N VAL A 419 -6.91 20.22 -15.18
CA VAL A 419 -6.60 18.97 -15.87
C VAL A 419 -7.58 17.86 -15.46
N ALA A 420 -7.91 17.76 -14.17
CA ALA A 420 -8.70 16.67 -13.63
C ALA A 420 -10.20 16.81 -13.85
N GLY A 421 -10.76 18.01 -13.68
CA GLY A 421 -12.20 18.26 -13.72
C GLY A 421 -12.85 17.90 -15.07
N PRO A 422 -12.33 18.39 -16.21
CA PRO A 422 -12.85 18.02 -17.53
C PRO A 422 -12.77 16.51 -17.80
N ALA A 423 -11.64 15.88 -17.42
CA ALA A 423 -11.42 14.45 -17.62
C ALA A 423 -12.38 13.59 -16.76
N LEU A 424 -12.59 13.96 -15.50
CA LEU A 424 -13.52 13.30 -14.58
C LEU A 424 -14.97 13.49 -15.02
N THR A 425 -15.34 14.68 -15.49
CA THR A 425 -16.68 14.96 -16.01
C THR A 425 -16.98 14.11 -17.24
N TYR A 426 -16.07 14.08 -18.21
CA TYR A 426 -16.20 13.23 -19.38
C TYR A 426 -16.27 11.74 -19.01
N ALA A 427 -15.42 11.30 -18.08
CA ALA A 427 -15.44 9.91 -17.61
C ALA A 427 -16.75 9.55 -16.93
N ALA A 428 -17.35 10.45 -16.14
CA ALA A 428 -18.66 10.24 -15.53
C ALA A 428 -19.76 10.04 -16.59
N GLN A 429 -19.71 10.80 -17.68
CA GLN A 429 -20.68 10.67 -18.77
C GLN A 429 -20.52 9.34 -19.53
N VAL A 430 -19.30 9.03 -19.98
CA VAL A 430 -19.03 7.82 -20.81
C VAL A 430 -19.20 6.52 -20.01
N THR A 431 -19.03 6.56 -18.70
CA THR A 431 -19.27 5.40 -17.83
C THR A 431 -20.70 5.30 -17.30
N GLY A 432 -21.61 6.16 -17.78
CA GLY A 432 -23.03 6.12 -17.41
C GLY A 432 -23.33 6.57 -15.98
N ARG A 433 -22.43 7.32 -15.34
CA ARG A 433 -22.62 7.87 -13.99
C ARG A 433 -23.44 9.16 -14.00
N ILE A 434 -23.46 9.86 -15.13
CA ILE A 434 -24.36 10.97 -15.40
C ILE A 434 -25.28 10.54 -16.52
N ARG A 435 -26.60 10.56 -16.26
CA ARG A 435 -27.60 10.35 -17.30
C ARG A 435 -27.54 11.57 -18.22
N ARG A 436 -27.21 11.39 -19.51
CA ARG A 436 -27.45 12.43 -20.50
C ARG A 436 -28.94 12.79 -20.43
N PRO A 437 -29.33 14.08 -20.48
CA PRO A 437 -30.70 14.41 -20.83
C PRO A 437 -30.99 13.66 -22.14
N GLY A 438 -32.09 12.89 -22.19
CA GLY A 438 -32.55 12.35 -23.46
C GLY A 438 -32.81 13.49 -24.45
N PRO A 439 -32.89 13.21 -25.76
CA PRO A 439 -33.42 14.21 -26.68
C PRO A 439 -34.77 14.73 -26.13
N PRO A 440 -35.06 16.04 -26.24
CA PRO A 440 -36.33 16.59 -25.77
C PRO A 440 -37.46 15.76 -26.37
N ALA A 441 -38.45 15.40 -25.55
CA ALA A 441 -39.62 14.69 -26.03
C ALA A 441 -40.22 15.51 -27.18
N PRO A 442 -40.58 14.89 -28.33
CA PRO A 442 -41.24 15.63 -29.40
C PRO A 442 -42.49 16.30 -28.82
N PRO A 443 -42.79 17.56 -29.21
CA PRO A 443 -43.98 18.24 -28.75
C PRO A 443 -45.21 17.36 -29.04
N PRO A 444 -46.22 17.35 -28.16
CA PRO A 444 -47.44 16.58 -28.39
C PRO A 444 -48.03 17.00 -29.74
N VAL A 445 -48.26 16.02 -30.61
CA VAL A 445 -48.93 16.24 -31.91
C VAL A 445 -50.32 16.80 -31.59
N PRO A 446 -50.68 18.00 -32.07
CA PRO A 446 -52.02 18.54 -31.82
C PRO A 446 -53.05 17.58 -32.42
N PRO A 447 -54.18 17.33 -31.74
CA PRO A 447 -55.21 16.45 -32.25
C PRO A 447 -55.69 16.96 -33.62
N HIS A 448 -55.66 16.07 -34.61
CA HIS A 448 -56.21 16.35 -35.93
C HIS A 448 -57.69 16.75 -35.77
N LEU A 449 -58.01 18.01 -36.06
CA LEU A 449 -59.39 18.42 -36.25
C LEU A 449 -59.94 17.66 -37.46
N PRO A 450 -61.10 16.99 -37.35
CA PRO A 450 -61.71 16.34 -38.49
C PRO A 450 -62.03 17.38 -39.56
N ARG A 451 -61.65 17.10 -40.81
CA ARG A 451 -62.05 17.89 -41.98
C ARG A 451 -63.58 17.81 -42.09
N GLN A 452 -64.21 18.98 -42.20
CA GLN A 452 -65.63 19.13 -42.51
C GLN A 452 -65.96 18.59 -43.91
#